data_AF-A0A1S2LX14-F1
#
_entry.id   AF-A0A1S2LX14-F1
#
_cell.length_a   1.000
_cell.length_b   1.000
_cell.length_c   1.000
_cell.angle_alpha   90.00
_cell.angle_beta   90.00
_cell.angle_gamma   90.00
#
_symmetry.space_group_name_H-M   'P 1'
#
loop_
_entity.id
_entity.type
_entity.pdbx_description
1 polymer ?
#
loop_
_entity_poly.entity_id
_entity_poly.type
_entity_poly.pdbx_seq_one_letter_code
_entity_poly.pdbx_strand_id
1 'polypeptide(L)'
;MLKIVNGSLEDVKKELQSLIKSKRDYVAGLKDDLKNRKKALKAYEKQHPKKGRTDEVDLEILGKKSEVQKLEEKIKQKSAERDEFSQRFSITHMLPVSVGGIVINYKLYEKMLKKLDGFQLGCEVYKGEFILNYTSKVASGNLALYDISENLNGIVGIPEAIIIAEESEPDFEELLK
;
A
#
# COMPACT_ATOMS: atom_id res chain seq x y z
N MET A 1 17.09 -18.43 -4.48
CA MET A 1 15.72 -18.03 -4.85
C MET A 1 14.78 -17.99 -3.64
N LEU A 2 13.62 -17.33 -3.73
CA LEU A 2 12.61 -17.29 -2.66
C LEU A 2 11.52 -18.34 -2.88
N LYS A 3 11.16 -19.07 -1.82
CA LYS A 3 10.04 -20.02 -1.81
C LYS A 3 9.07 -19.64 -0.70
N ILE A 4 7.81 -19.43 -1.06
CA ILE A 4 6.73 -19.21 -0.09
C ILE A 4 6.48 -20.50 0.67
N VAL A 5 6.54 -20.43 1.99
CA VAL A 5 6.38 -21.58 2.90
C VAL A 5 5.15 -21.46 3.78
N ASN A 6 4.64 -20.25 3.98
CA ASN A 6 3.44 -19.99 4.76
C ASN A 6 2.62 -18.84 4.16
N GLY A 7 1.30 -18.93 4.29
CA GLY A 7 0.36 -17.96 3.74
C GLY A 7 0.16 -18.05 2.22
N SER A 8 -0.61 -17.10 1.69
CA SER A 8 -1.04 -17.08 0.29
C SER A 8 -0.95 -15.66 -0.26
N LEU A 9 -0.25 -15.51 -1.40
CA LEU A 9 -0.21 -14.23 -2.13
C LEU A 9 -1.62 -13.75 -2.52
N GLU A 10 -2.53 -14.69 -2.80
CA GLU A 10 -3.90 -14.35 -3.20
C GLU A 10 -4.70 -13.82 -2.02
N ASP A 11 -4.45 -14.33 -0.81
CA ASP A 11 -5.17 -13.85 0.38
C ASP A 11 -4.70 -12.46 0.80
N VAL A 12 -3.39 -12.17 0.74
CA VAL A 12 -2.91 -10.79 0.90
C VAL A 12 -3.44 -9.85 -0.16
N LYS A 13 -3.53 -10.32 -1.40
CA LYS A 13 -4.12 -9.53 -2.47
C LYS A 13 -5.58 -9.18 -2.16
N LYS A 14 -6.36 -10.12 -1.62
CA LYS A 14 -7.74 -9.86 -1.16
C LYS A 14 -7.77 -8.90 0.03
N GLU A 15 -6.88 -9.05 1.02
CA GLU A 15 -6.78 -8.13 2.16
C GLU A 15 -6.48 -6.69 1.70
N LEU A 16 -5.49 -6.53 0.82
CA LEU A 16 -5.16 -5.23 0.21
C LEU A 16 -6.35 -4.64 -0.55
N GLN A 17 -7.05 -5.45 -1.36
CA GLN A 17 -8.26 -5.03 -2.06
C GLN A 17 -9.35 -4.57 -1.08
N SER A 18 -9.56 -5.32 -0.01
CA SER A 18 -10.54 -5.00 1.03
C SER A 18 -10.20 -3.69 1.75
N LEU A 19 -8.93 -3.47 2.09
CA LEU A 19 -8.45 -2.24 2.71
C LEU A 19 -8.61 -1.02 1.81
N ILE A 20 -8.23 -1.14 0.52
CA ILE A 20 -8.41 -0.07 -0.47
C ILE A 20 -9.90 0.27 -0.61
N LYS A 21 -10.75 -0.76 -0.70
CA LYS A 21 -12.21 -0.59 -0.78
C LYS A 21 -12.77 0.08 0.48
N SER A 22 -12.39 -0.39 1.66
CA SER A 22 -12.84 0.18 2.94
C SER A 22 -12.49 1.67 3.07
N LYS A 23 -11.25 2.06 2.73
CA LYS A 23 -10.83 3.47 2.72
C LYS A 23 -11.61 4.31 1.70
N ARG A 24 -11.89 3.74 0.52
CA ARG A 24 -12.71 4.41 -0.51
C ARG A 24 -14.15 4.63 -0.01
N ASP A 25 -14.76 3.60 0.55
CA ASP A 25 -16.15 3.63 1.02
C ASP A 25 -16.29 4.61 2.21
N TYR A 26 -15.30 4.65 3.10
CA TYR A 26 -15.26 5.64 4.18
C TYR A 26 -15.23 7.09 3.66
N VAL A 27 -14.36 7.38 2.68
CA VAL A 27 -14.31 8.72 2.05
C VAL A 27 -15.61 9.04 1.31
N ALA A 28 -16.24 8.04 0.67
CA ALA A 28 -17.53 8.22 0.01
C ALA A 28 -18.64 8.59 1.01
N GLY A 29 -18.74 7.88 2.14
CA GLY A 29 -19.70 8.19 3.21
C GLY A 29 -19.53 9.61 3.75
N LEU A 30 -18.29 10.05 3.98
CA LEU A 30 -18.03 11.44 4.40
C LEU A 30 -18.49 12.47 3.37
N LYS A 31 -18.33 12.18 2.07
CA LYS A 31 -18.79 13.07 0.99
C LYS A 31 -20.32 13.15 0.93
N ASP A 32 -21.01 12.04 1.17
CA ASP A 32 -22.47 12.02 1.25
C ASP A 32 -22.98 12.82 2.46
N ASP A 33 -22.34 12.66 3.61
CA ASP A 33 -22.61 13.46 4.81
C ASP A 33 -22.42 14.96 4.54
N LEU A 34 -21.32 15.34 3.87
CA LEU A 34 -21.05 16.72 3.49
C LEU A 34 -22.15 17.27 2.58
N LYS A 35 -22.58 16.49 1.59
CA LYS A 35 -23.65 16.87 0.65
C LYS A 35 -24.96 17.12 1.41
N ASN A 36 -25.30 16.25 2.35
CA ASN A 36 -26.50 16.38 3.18
C ASN A 36 -26.44 17.62 4.07
N ARG A 37 -25.31 17.87 4.75
CA ARG A 37 -25.12 19.06 5.59
C ARG A 37 -25.17 20.36 4.79
N LYS A 38 -24.55 20.40 3.60
CA LYS A 38 -24.66 21.56 2.69
C LYS A 38 -26.09 21.81 2.24
N LYS A 39 -26.86 20.76 1.95
CA LYS A 39 -28.28 20.88 1.58
C LYS A 39 -29.11 21.42 2.75
N ALA A 40 -28.89 20.91 3.96
CA ALA A 40 -29.56 21.38 5.17
C ALA A 40 -29.23 22.84 5.49
N LEU A 41 -27.96 23.24 5.37
CA LEU A 41 -27.51 24.62 5.56
C LEU A 41 -28.21 25.56 4.56
N LYS A 42 -28.26 25.21 3.28
CA LYS A 42 -28.95 26.01 2.26
C LYS A 42 -30.46 26.12 2.53
N ALA A 43 -31.09 25.04 2.98
CA ALA A 43 -32.50 25.06 3.34
C ALA A 43 -32.76 25.99 4.54
N TYR A 44 -31.91 25.92 5.55
CA TYR A 44 -31.96 26.78 6.73
C TYR A 44 -31.75 28.26 6.36
N GLU A 45 -30.74 28.58 5.55
CA GLU A 45 -30.50 29.94 5.03
C GLU A 45 -31.66 30.48 4.18
N LYS A 46 -32.46 29.60 3.56
CA LYS A 46 -33.66 29.99 2.79
C LYS A 46 -34.86 30.27 3.69
N GLN A 47 -35.02 29.51 4.79
CA GLN A 47 -36.10 29.70 5.76
C GLN A 47 -35.94 30.99 6.56
N HIS A 48 -34.70 31.33 6.88
CA HIS A 48 -34.38 32.60 7.54
C HIS A 48 -33.70 33.47 6.51
N PRO A 49 -34.32 34.44 5.82
CA PRO A 49 -33.61 35.35 4.93
C PRO A 49 -32.80 36.40 5.72
N LYS A 50 -31.73 36.97 5.14
CA LYS A 50 -30.87 37.95 5.83
C LYS A 50 -31.61 39.20 6.32
N LYS A 51 -32.69 39.57 5.62
CA LYS A 51 -33.48 40.75 5.98
C LYS A 51 -34.40 40.40 7.16
N GLY A 52 -34.12 40.99 8.32
CA GLY A 52 -34.92 40.79 9.55
C GLY A 52 -34.52 39.59 10.41
N ARG A 53 -33.33 39.01 10.18
CA ARG A 53 -32.78 37.95 11.04
C ARG A 53 -32.25 38.52 12.36
N THR A 54 -32.33 37.72 13.42
CA THR A 54 -31.72 38.03 14.72
C THR A 54 -30.27 37.55 14.76
N ASP A 55 -29.47 38.14 15.64
CA ASP A 55 -28.06 37.76 15.86
C ASP A 55 -27.91 36.28 16.23
N GLU A 56 -28.87 35.72 16.97
CA GLU A 56 -28.89 34.31 17.36
C GLU A 56 -28.96 33.37 16.15
N VAL A 57 -29.78 33.69 15.15
CA VAL A 57 -29.90 32.89 13.93
C VAL A 57 -28.63 32.99 13.08
N ASP A 58 -27.98 34.17 13.04
CA ASP A 58 -26.72 34.33 12.33
C ASP A 58 -25.56 33.58 13.00
N LEU A 59 -25.54 33.52 14.34
CA LEU A 59 -24.62 32.66 15.10
C LEU A 59 -24.84 31.17 14.80
N GLU A 60 -26.10 30.72 14.71
CA GLU A 60 -26.42 29.34 14.39
C GLU A 60 -25.96 28.96 12.95
N ILE A 61 -26.20 29.85 11.98
CA ILE A 61 -25.73 29.67 10.59
C ILE A 61 -24.20 29.61 10.52
N LEU A 62 -23.51 30.46 11.29
CA LEU A 62 -22.06 30.46 11.37
C LEU A 62 -21.53 29.14 11.96
N GLY A 63 -22.17 28.63 13.02
CA GLY A 63 -21.87 27.33 13.61
C GLY A 63 -21.97 26.20 12.59
N LYS A 64 -23.10 26.12 11.87
CA LYS A 64 -23.31 25.11 10.80
C LYS A 64 -22.31 25.24 9.66
N LYS A 65 -21.91 26.46 9.28
CA LYS A 65 -20.85 26.69 8.28
C LYS A 65 -19.49 26.18 8.75
N SER A 66 -19.14 26.43 10.01
CA SER A 66 -17.89 25.92 10.60
C SER A 66 -17.87 24.38 10.59
N GLU A 67 -18.97 23.72 10.92
CA GLU A 67 -19.05 22.26 10.87
C GLU A 67 -18.88 21.69 9.45
N VAL A 68 -19.47 22.37 8.44
CA VAL A 68 -19.28 22.00 7.04
C VAL A 68 -17.81 22.14 6.64
N GLN A 69 -17.14 23.23 7.02
CA GLN A 69 -15.72 23.44 6.73
C GLN A 69 -14.82 22.38 7.38
N LYS A 70 -15.04 22.08 8.67
CA LYS A 70 -14.31 21.02 9.38
C LYS A 70 -14.46 19.67 8.67
N LEU A 71 -15.65 19.37 8.16
CA LEU A 71 -15.90 18.14 7.43
C LEU A 71 -15.20 18.14 6.05
N GLU A 72 -15.16 19.28 5.34
CA GLU A 72 -14.40 19.42 4.09
C GLU A 72 -12.90 19.18 4.28
N GLU A 73 -12.31 19.75 5.33
CA GLU A 73 -10.91 19.54 5.68
C GLU A 73 -10.64 18.07 6.01
N LYS A 74 -11.52 17.44 6.81
CA LYS A 74 -11.43 16.01 7.12
C LYS A 74 -11.51 15.15 5.85
N ILE A 75 -12.41 15.47 4.92
CA ILE A 75 -12.52 14.75 3.64
C ILE A 75 -11.25 14.93 2.80
N LYS A 76 -10.69 16.14 2.76
CA LYS A 76 -9.45 16.42 2.02
C LYS A 76 -8.29 15.59 2.57
N GLN A 77 -8.11 15.58 3.89
CA GLN A 77 -7.08 14.78 4.56
C GLN A 77 -7.26 13.28 4.28
N LYS A 78 -8.48 12.76 4.50
CA LYS A 78 -8.77 11.33 4.29
C LYS A 78 -8.72 10.89 2.83
N SER A 79 -9.04 11.79 1.89
CA SER A 79 -8.86 11.54 0.46
C SER A 79 -7.38 11.43 0.10
N ALA A 80 -6.54 12.34 0.63
CA ALA A 80 -5.09 12.30 0.42
C ALA A 80 -4.47 11.03 1.01
N GLU A 81 -4.81 10.67 2.26
CA GLU A 81 -4.36 9.41 2.89
C GLU A 81 -4.76 8.18 2.05
N ARG A 82 -5.99 8.16 1.53
CA ARG A 82 -6.45 7.08 0.66
C ARG A 82 -5.67 7.03 -0.65
N ASP A 83 -5.41 8.17 -1.28
CA ASP A 83 -4.72 8.24 -2.56
C ASP A 83 -3.26 7.83 -2.44
N GLU A 84 -2.58 8.32 -1.40
CA GLU A 84 -1.22 7.89 -1.06
C GLU A 84 -1.16 6.39 -0.79
N PHE A 85 -2.10 5.87 0.01
CA PHE A 85 -2.18 4.42 0.25
C PHE A 85 -2.42 3.65 -1.06
N SER A 86 -3.34 4.11 -1.91
CA SER A 86 -3.65 3.41 -3.17
C SER A 86 -2.47 3.42 -4.16
N GLN A 87 -1.67 4.48 -4.15
CA GLN A 87 -0.46 4.59 -4.98
C GLN A 87 0.64 3.66 -4.47
N ARG A 88 0.92 3.67 -3.16
CA ARG A 88 1.97 2.84 -2.53
C ARG A 88 1.61 1.35 -2.54
N PHE A 89 0.35 1.02 -2.25
CA PHE A 89 -0.15 -0.35 -2.06
C PHE A 89 -0.95 -0.84 -3.27
N SER A 90 -0.64 -0.35 -4.46
CA SER A 90 -1.27 -0.84 -5.70
C SER A 90 -0.97 -2.33 -5.87
N ILE A 91 -2.01 -3.17 -5.78
CA ILE A 91 -1.93 -4.62 -5.97
C ILE A 91 -1.22 -4.99 -7.27
N THR A 92 -1.30 -4.15 -8.30
CA THR A 92 -0.62 -4.35 -9.58
C THR A 92 0.90 -4.29 -9.45
N HIS A 93 1.43 -3.47 -8.54
CA HIS A 93 2.84 -3.14 -8.42
C HIS A 93 3.49 -3.58 -7.11
N MET A 94 2.69 -3.96 -6.11
CA MET A 94 3.14 -4.26 -4.76
C MET A 94 2.43 -5.50 -4.21
N LEU A 95 3.22 -6.47 -3.74
CA LEU A 95 2.77 -7.57 -2.91
C LEU A 95 3.77 -7.77 -1.76
N PRO A 96 3.37 -7.61 -0.50
CA PRO A 96 4.27 -7.79 0.64
C PRO A 96 4.50 -9.27 0.90
N VAL A 97 5.76 -9.65 1.12
CA VAL A 97 6.17 -10.99 1.58
C VAL A 97 7.25 -10.83 2.65
N SER A 98 7.09 -11.58 3.75
CA SER A 98 8.07 -11.66 4.83
C SER A 98 9.20 -12.62 4.45
N VAL A 99 10.44 -12.16 4.57
CA VAL A 99 11.66 -12.93 4.29
C VAL A 99 12.68 -12.61 5.36
N GLY A 100 13.12 -13.61 6.14
CA GLY A 100 14.20 -13.44 7.11
C GLY A 100 13.98 -12.30 8.11
N GLY A 101 12.73 -12.03 8.49
CA GLY A 101 12.37 -11.00 9.48
C GLY A 101 12.10 -9.60 8.91
N ILE A 102 12.22 -9.39 7.59
CA ILE A 102 11.82 -8.15 6.92
C ILE A 102 10.67 -8.40 5.94
N VAL A 103 9.92 -7.35 5.59
CA VAL A 103 8.87 -7.45 4.57
C VAL A 103 9.33 -6.73 3.31
N ILE A 104 9.31 -7.41 2.17
CA ILE A 104 9.74 -6.86 0.87
C ILE A 104 8.59 -6.75 -0.11
N ASN A 105 8.76 -5.92 -1.15
CA ASN A 105 7.88 -5.95 -2.31
C ASN A 105 8.25 -7.11 -3.25
N TYR A 106 7.52 -8.22 -3.12
CA TYR A 106 7.72 -9.44 -3.89
C TYR A 106 7.56 -9.24 -5.41
N LYS A 107 6.64 -8.36 -5.85
CA LYS A 107 6.49 -8.04 -7.28
C LYS A 107 7.70 -7.33 -7.85
N LEU A 108 8.40 -6.53 -7.05
CA LEU A 108 9.62 -5.89 -7.48
C LEU A 108 10.74 -6.93 -7.60
N TYR A 109 10.85 -7.84 -6.63
CA TYR A 109 11.75 -8.99 -6.69
C TYR A 109 11.51 -9.84 -7.97
N GLU A 110 10.28 -10.22 -8.28
CA GLU A 110 9.96 -10.99 -9.50
C GLU A 110 10.37 -10.24 -10.78
N LYS A 111 10.18 -8.93 -10.82
CA LYS A 111 10.62 -8.10 -11.96
C LYS A 111 12.14 -8.05 -12.09
N MET A 112 12.86 -8.05 -10.97
CA MET A 112 14.32 -8.10 -10.96
C MET A 112 14.81 -9.46 -11.48
N LEU A 113 14.24 -10.56 -11.00
CA LEU A 113 14.59 -11.91 -11.47
C LEU A 113 14.45 -12.05 -12.99
N LYS A 114 13.34 -11.56 -13.57
CA LYS A 114 13.11 -11.60 -15.02
C LYS A 114 14.15 -10.85 -15.83
N LYS A 115 14.77 -9.81 -15.26
CA LYS A 115 15.83 -9.03 -15.93
C LYS A 115 17.20 -9.66 -15.78
N LEU A 116 17.36 -10.51 -14.77
CA LEU A 116 18.60 -11.22 -14.45
C LEU A 116 18.54 -12.67 -14.93
N ASP A 117 17.71 -12.95 -15.93
CA ASP A 117 17.65 -14.26 -16.57
C ASP A 117 19.01 -14.61 -17.19
N GLY A 118 19.50 -15.82 -16.93
CA GLY A 118 20.84 -16.27 -17.31
C GLY A 118 22.00 -15.79 -16.42
N PHE A 119 21.73 -15.08 -15.32
CA PHE A 119 22.73 -14.77 -14.29
C PHE A 119 22.74 -15.83 -13.19
N GLN A 120 23.91 -16.05 -12.57
CA GLN A 120 24.01 -16.78 -11.31
C GLN A 120 23.54 -15.86 -10.18
N LEU A 121 22.61 -16.35 -9.35
CA LEU A 121 21.95 -15.55 -8.33
C LEU A 121 22.26 -16.05 -6.91
N GLY A 122 22.60 -15.12 -6.03
CA GLY A 122 22.68 -15.33 -4.58
C GLY A 122 21.69 -14.42 -3.87
N CYS A 123 21.11 -14.90 -2.76
CA CYS A 123 20.21 -14.08 -1.94
C CYS A 123 20.61 -14.19 -0.48
N GLU A 124 20.56 -13.06 0.23
CA GLU A 124 20.76 -13.01 1.68
C GLU A 124 19.93 -11.88 2.30
N VAL A 125 19.66 -11.98 3.60
CA VAL A 125 19.13 -10.86 4.38
C VAL A 125 20.25 -10.35 5.26
N TYR A 126 20.61 -9.07 5.08
CA TYR A 126 21.71 -8.45 5.80
C TYR A 126 21.32 -7.03 6.21
N LYS A 127 21.52 -6.69 7.50
CA LYS A 127 21.24 -5.36 8.07
C LYS A 127 19.83 -4.81 7.77
N GLY A 128 18.82 -5.67 7.71
CA GLY A 128 17.44 -5.25 7.44
C GLY A 128 17.14 -5.02 5.95
N GLU A 129 18.04 -5.45 5.07
CA GLU A 129 17.85 -5.40 3.62
C GLU A 129 17.88 -6.82 3.04
N PHE A 130 17.05 -7.07 2.04
CA PHE A 130 17.17 -8.26 1.21
C PHE A 130 18.10 -7.95 0.05
N ILE A 131 19.22 -8.65 0.00
CA ILE A 131 20.27 -8.45 -1.00
C ILE A 131 20.20 -9.58 -2.04
N LEU A 132 20.06 -9.20 -3.30
CA LEU A 132 20.16 -10.06 -4.47
C LEU A 132 21.50 -9.80 -5.16
N ASN A 133 22.43 -10.73 -4.98
CA ASN A 133 23.72 -10.74 -5.66
C ASN A 133 23.55 -11.45 -7.01
N TYR A 134 24.08 -10.86 -8.08
CA TYR A 134 24.02 -11.47 -9.41
C TYR A 134 25.39 -11.42 -10.08
N THR A 135 25.75 -12.50 -10.79
CA THR A 135 27.01 -12.61 -11.53
C THR A 135 26.81 -13.29 -12.87
N SER A 136 27.52 -12.79 -13.88
CA SER A 136 27.63 -13.37 -15.22
C SER A 136 29.08 -13.24 -15.69
N LYS A 137 29.39 -13.74 -16.89
CA LYS A 137 30.71 -13.56 -17.51
C LYS A 137 31.08 -12.09 -17.80
N VAL A 138 30.08 -11.20 -17.88
CA VAL A 138 30.27 -9.82 -18.38
C VAL A 138 29.96 -8.77 -17.30
N ALA A 139 29.07 -9.08 -16.37
CA ALA A 139 28.62 -8.16 -15.33
C ALA A 139 28.33 -8.88 -14.02
N SER A 140 28.64 -8.21 -12.92
CA SER A 140 28.22 -8.58 -11.57
C SER A 140 27.70 -7.35 -10.84
N GLY A 141 26.92 -7.56 -9.79
CA GLY A 141 26.41 -6.49 -8.96
C GLY A 141 25.40 -6.99 -7.94
N ASN A 142 24.89 -6.05 -7.15
CA ASN A 142 23.98 -6.32 -6.05
C ASN A 142 22.75 -5.41 -6.18
N LEU A 143 21.57 -5.94 -5.89
CA LEU A 143 20.33 -5.18 -5.73
C LEU A 143 19.82 -5.34 -4.30
N ALA A 144 19.38 -4.24 -3.69
CA ALA A 144 18.82 -4.25 -2.36
C ALA A 144 17.31 -3.95 -2.40
N LEU A 145 16.54 -4.71 -1.62
CA LEU A 145 15.16 -4.41 -1.29
C LEU A 145 15.06 -4.07 0.19
N TYR A 146 14.51 -2.89 0.47
CA TYR A 146 14.34 -2.38 1.82
C TYR A 146 13.07 -2.94 2.49
N ASP A 147 13.11 -3.01 3.81
CA ASP A 147 11.95 -3.37 4.61
C ASP A 147 10.82 -2.34 4.45
N ILE A 148 9.62 -2.83 4.13
CA ILE A 148 8.39 -2.03 4.00
C ILE A 148 7.38 -2.31 5.12
N SER A 149 7.76 -3.09 6.14
CA SER A 149 6.91 -3.50 7.28
C SER A 149 6.18 -2.31 7.93
N GLU A 150 6.87 -1.20 8.18
CA GLU A 150 6.31 0.00 8.82
C GLU A 150 5.11 0.60 8.06
N ASN A 151 5.07 0.40 6.74
CA ASN A 151 4.02 0.96 5.91
C ASN A 151 2.80 0.03 5.78
N LEU A 152 2.86 -1.19 6.30
CA LEU A 152 1.84 -2.25 6.14
C LEU A 152 0.87 -2.36 7.32
N ASN A 153 0.76 -1.31 8.14
CA ASN A 153 -0.13 -1.28 9.31
C ASN A 153 -1.57 -1.70 8.95
N GLY A 154 -2.04 -2.78 9.58
CA GLY A 154 -3.39 -3.33 9.41
C GLY A 154 -3.51 -4.52 8.46
N ILE A 155 -2.40 -5.03 7.91
CA ILE A 155 -2.35 -6.30 7.16
C ILE A 155 -1.84 -7.39 8.11
N VAL A 156 -2.61 -8.47 8.27
CA VAL A 156 -2.34 -9.50 9.30
C VAL A 156 -1.86 -10.81 8.66
N GLY A 157 -2.11 -11.01 7.36
CA GLY A 157 -1.82 -12.27 6.65
C GLY A 157 -0.58 -12.27 5.74
N ILE A 158 0.48 -11.51 6.03
CA ILE A 158 1.67 -11.42 5.15
C ILE A 158 2.33 -12.80 4.96
N PRO A 159 2.44 -13.34 3.73
CA PRO A 159 3.07 -14.63 3.46
C PRO A 159 4.53 -14.63 3.86
N GLU A 160 5.01 -15.78 4.27
CA GLU A 160 6.40 -15.99 4.63
C GLU A 160 7.10 -16.78 3.53
N ALA A 161 8.28 -16.31 3.14
CA ALA A 161 9.16 -16.99 2.21
C ALA A 161 10.55 -17.19 2.80
N ILE A 162 11.15 -18.33 2.45
CA ILE A 162 12.53 -18.66 2.78
C ILE A 162 13.42 -18.53 1.56
N ILE A 163 14.70 -18.28 1.81
CA ILE A 163 15.74 -18.36 0.80
C ILE A 163 16.10 -19.83 0.60
N ILE A 164 15.91 -20.33 -0.61
CA ILE A 164 16.40 -21.62 -1.08
C ILE A 164 17.67 -21.39 -1.91
N ALA A 165 18.73 -22.17 -1.64
CA ALA A 165 19.86 -22.25 -2.53
C ALA A 165 19.43 -22.94 -3.82
N GLU A 166 19.87 -22.46 -4.99
CA GLU A 166 19.83 -23.30 -6.18
C GLU A 166 20.87 -24.40 -5.98
N GLU A 167 20.42 -25.65 -5.90
CA GLU A 167 21.31 -26.78 -6.13
C GLU A 167 21.71 -26.70 -7.60
N SER A 168 22.90 -26.19 -7.89
CA SER A 168 23.51 -26.40 -9.19
C SER A 168 23.70 -27.91 -9.33
N GLU A 169 22.95 -28.56 -10.23
CA GLU A 169 23.29 -29.93 -10.62
C GLU A 169 24.77 -29.92 -11.06
N PRO A 170 25.64 -30.77 -10.47
CA PRO A 170 27.00 -30.86 -10.94
C PRO A 170 26.96 -31.32 -12.40
N ASP A 171 27.64 -30.57 -13.26
CA ASP A 171 27.79 -30.88 -14.67
C ASP A 171 28.56 -32.21 -14.79
N PHE A 172 27.83 -33.33 -14.90
CA PHE A 172 28.40 -34.68 -14.91
C PHE A 172 29.32 -34.94 -16.12
N GLU A 173 29.41 -34.01 -17.08
CA GLU A 173 30.32 -34.10 -18.23
C GLU A 173 31.79 -33.80 -17.91
N GLU A 174 32.11 -33.23 -16.73
CA GLU A 174 33.51 -32.94 -16.35
C GLU A 174 34.20 -34.07 -15.55
N LEU A 175 33.46 -35.11 -15.15
CA LEU A 175 34.00 -36.28 -14.43
C LEU A 175 34.37 -37.48 -15.34
N LEU A 176 34.20 -37.34 -16.66
CA LEU A 176 34.52 -38.37 -17.65
C LEU A 176 35.59 -37.95 -18.69
N LYS A 177 36.39 -36.93 -18.39
CA LYS A 177 37.62 -36.60 -19.14
C LYS A 177 38.85 -36.81 -18.27
#